data_AF-A0A965U6M2-F1
#
_entry.id   AF-A0A965U6M2-F1
#
_cell.length_a   1.000
_cell.length_b   1.000
_cell.length_c   1.000
_cell.angle_alpha   90.00
_cell.angle_beta   90.00
_cell.angle_gamma   90.00
#
_symmetry.space_group_name_H-M   'P 1'
#
loop_
_entity.id
_entity.type
_entity.pdbx_description
1 polymer ?
#
loop_
_entity_poly.entity_id
_entity_poly.type
_entity_poly.pdbx_seq_one_letter_code
_entity_poly.pdbx_strand_id
1 'polypeptide(L)'
;MSKIQMKTPLVEMDGDEMTRVLWQMIKDKLITPYVDLKSEYYDLGLLNRNATQDQVTIDAANANKLYGVGVKCATITPNKQRMAEY
;
A
#
# COMPACT_ATOMS: atom_id res chain seq x y z
N MET A 1 -17.13 -17.87 -13.25
CA MET A 1 -15.80 -18.47 -13.01
C MET A 1 -15.45 -18.28 -11.54
N SER A 2 -14.75 -19.24 -10.92
CA SER A 2 -14.16 -19.03 -9.60
C SER A 2 -13.00 -18.04 -9.70
N LYS A 3 -12.77 -17.23 -8.65
CA LYS A 3 -11.61 -16.34 -8.58
C LYS A 3 -10.32 -17.14 -8.40
N ILE A 4 -9.22 -16.63 -8.94
CA ILE A 4 -7.87 -17.18 -8.77
C ILE A 4 -7.51 -17.13 -7.27
N GLN A 5 -7.06 -18.25 -6.73
CA GLN A 5 -6.80 -18.41 -5.30
C GLN A 5 -5.35 -18.06 -4.95
N MET A 6 -5.15 -17.18 -3.97
CA MET A 6 -3.83 -16.89 -3.40
C MET A 6 -3.53 -17.83 -2.23
N LYS A 7 -2.32 -18.41 -2.22
CA LYS A 7 -1.81 -19.25 -1.12
C LYS A 7 -1.19 -18.41 -0.01
N THR A 8 -0.32 -17.48 -0.38
CA THR A 8 0.38 -16.57 0.54
C THR A 8 -0.11 -15.15 0.27
N PRO A 9 -0.39 -14.32 1.30
CA PRO A 9 -0.69 -12.92 1.09
C PRO A 9 0.54 -12.18 0.55
N LEU A 10 0.30 -11.09 -0.15
CA LEU A 10 1.34 -10.11 -0.49
C LEU A 10 1.28 -8.94 0.48
N VAL A 11 2.39 -8.24 0.66
CA VAL A 11 2.39 -6.99 1.45
C VAL A 11 1.99 -5.82 0.57
N GLU A 12 0.88 -5.18 0.89
CA GLU A 12 0.34 -4.05 0.17
C GLU A 12 0.70 -2.75 0.89
N MET A 13 1.55 -1.94 0.28
CA MET A 13 1.97 -0.64 0.80
C MET A 13 1.27 0.46 0.00
N ASP A 14 0.25 1.07 0.60
CA ASP A 14 -0.52 2.13 -0.05
C ASP A 14 0.27 3.45 -0.11
N GLY A 15 -0.25 4.40 -0.88
CA GLY A 15 0.47 5.61 -1.25
C GLY A 15 -0.31 6.90 -1.09
N ASP A 16 0.15 7.91 -1.82
CA ASP A 16 -0.31 9.29 -1.74
C ASP A 16 -0.98 9.78 -3.04
N GLU A 17 -1.66 10.92 -2.94
CA GLU A 17 -2.22 11.72 -4.05
C GLU A 17 -2.98 10.88 -5.12
N MET A 18 -2.75 11.18 -6.40
CA MET A 18 -3.48 10.55 -7.51
C MET A 18 -3.17 9.05 -7.62
N THR A 19 -1.97 8.63 -7.24
CA THR A 19 -1.59 7.22 -7.28
C THR A 19 -2.40 6.37 -6.30
N ARG A 20 -2.77 6.90 -5.13
CA ARG A 20 -3.68 6.21 -4.19
C ARG A 20 -5.06 5.97 -4.80
N VAL A 21 -5.61 7.00 -5.47
CA VAL A 21 -6.92 6.90 -6.13
C VAL A 21 -6.88 5.86 -7.26
N LEU A 22 -5.85 5.91 -8.11
CA LEU A 22 -5.67 4.95 -9.19
C LEU A 22 -5.42 3.53 -8.67
N TRP A 23 -4.70 3.38 -7.57
CA TRP A 23 -4.44 2.08 -6.95
C TRP A 23 -5.74 1.39 -6.55
N GLN A 24 -6.67 2.12 -5.93
CA GLN A 24 -7.99 1.58 -5.62
C GLN A 24 -8.76 1.19 -6.89
N MET A 25 -8.75 2.03 -7.91
CA MET A 25 -9.39 1.73 -9.21
C MET A 25 -8.81 0.48 -9.88
N ILE A 26 -7.49 0.28 -9.83
CA ILE A 26 -6.80 -0.91 -10.36
C ILE A 26 -7.25 -2.15 -9.60
N LYS A 27 -7.25 -2.12 -8.26
CA LYS A 27 -7.71 -3.25 -7.46
C LYS A 27 -9.15 -3.63 -7.81
N ASP A 28 -10.05 -2.64 -7.86
CA ASP A 28 -11.48 -2.86 -8.07
C ASP A 28 -11.83 -3.33 -9.49
N LYS A 29 -11.14 -2.80 -10.50
CA LYS A 29 -11.45 -3.11 -11.91
C LYS A 29 -10.67 -4.29 -12.46
N LEU A 30 -9.44 -4.49 -11.98
CA LEU A 30 -8.47 -5.38 -12.64
C LEU A 30 -7.98 -6.53 -11.76
N ILE A 31 -8.19 -6.51 -10.45
CA ILE A 31 -7.67 -7.54 -9.54
C ILE A 31 -8.79 -8.28 -8.83
N THR A 32 -9.56 -7.61 -7.97
CA THR A 32 -10.58 -8.24 -7.12
C THR A 32 -11.75 -8.90 -7.87
N PRO A 33 -12.08 -8.55 -9.13
CA PRO A 33 -13.04 -9.34 -9.93
C PRO A 33 -12.51 -10.74 -10.30
N TYR A 34 -11.19 -10.90 -10.37
CA TYR A 34 -10.54 -12.09 -10.92
C TYR A 34 -9.75 -12.90 -9.89
N VAL A 35 -9.28 -12.27 -8.81
CA VAL A 35 -8.41 -12.86 -7.78
C VAL A 35 -9.08 -12.74 -6.41
N ASP A 36 -9.03 -13.82 -5.62
CA ASP A 36 -9.30 -13.76 -4.19
C ASP A 36 -8.09 -13.16 -3.49
N LEU A 37 -8.01 -11.83 -3.56
CA LEU A 37 -6.85 -11.05 -3.15
C LEU A 37 -6.63 -11.15 -1.63
N LYS A 38 -5.49 -11.72 -1.25
CA LYS A 38 -5.01 -11.73 0.14
C LYS A 38 -3.86 -10.74 0.25
N SER A 39 -4.03 -9.70 1.05
CA SER A 39 -2.97 -8.74 1.34
C SER A 39 -2.85 -8.43 2.83
N GLU A 40 -1.61 -8.22 3.26
CA GLU A 40 -1.29 -7.54 4.52
C GLU A 40 -1.14 -6.06 4.19
N TYR A 41 -2.08 -5.24 4.64
CA TYR A 41 -2.21 -3.85 4.23
C TYR A 41 -1.50 -2.90 5.18
N TYR A 42 -0.71 -1.98 4.61
CA TYR A 42 -0.02 -0.92 5.31
C TYR A 42 -0.25 0.42 4.59
N ASP A 43 -0.87 1.37 5.29
CA ASP A 43 -1.08 2.71 4.75
C ASP A 43 0.21 3.54 4.90
N LEU A 44 0.98 3.68 3.83
CA LEU A 44 2.16 4.57 3.82
C LEU A 44 1.83 5.97 3.31
N GLY A 45 0.56 6.38 3.34
CA GLY A 45 0.17 7.76 3.13
C GLY A 45 0.87 8.70 4.11
N LEU A 46 1.23 9.90 3.66
CA LEU A 46 2.04 10.86 4.40
C LEU A 46 1.47 11.17 5.79
N LEU A 47 0.15 11.35 5.89
CA LEU A 47 -0.51 11.62 7.17
C LEU A 47 -0.40 10.43 8.15
N ASN A 48 -0.52 9.19 7.66
CA ASN A 48 -0.40 8.01 8.51
C ASN A 48 1.06 7.77 8.92
N ARG A 49 2.01 7.97 8.01
CA ARG A 49 3.44 7.98 8.35
C ARG A 49 3.74 9.03 9.42
N ASN A 50 3.21 10.25 9.29
CA ASN A 50 3.41 11.29 10.31
C ASN A 50 2.78 10.90 11.66
N ALA A 51 1.54 10.40 11.66
CA ALA A 51 0.82 9.99 12.88
C ALA A 51 1.52 8.84 13.62
N THR A 52 2.19 7.95 12.89
CA THR A 52 2.92 6.80 13.46
C THR A 52 4.40 7.06 13.67
N GLN A 53 4.88 8.29 13.48
CA GLN A 53 6.31 8.62 13.50
C GLN A 53 7.15 7.70 12.58
N ASP A 54 6.58 7.41 11.41
CA ASP A 54 7.09 6.55 10.35
C ASP A 54 7.25 5.06 10.73
N GLN A 55 6.71 4.63 11.88
CA GLN A 55 6.75 3.24 12.31
C GLN A 55 6.03 2.31 11.33
N VAL A 56 4.92 2.77 10.71
CA VAL A 56 4.18 1.97 9.71
C VAL A 56 5.06 1.59 8.51
N THR A 57 6.03 2.43 8.13
CA THR A 57 6.97 2.15 7.04
C THR A 57 7.93 1.02 7.42
N ILE A 58 8.39 0.99 8.66
CA ILE A 58 9.25 -0.07 9.20
C ILE A 58 8.49 -1.39 9.28
N ASP A 59 7.25 -1.35 9.79
CA ASP A 59 6.40 -2.53 9.94
C ASP A 59 6.08 -3.16 8.58
N ALA A 60 5.78 -2.34 7.57
CA ALA A 60 5.57 -2.78 6.20
C ALA A 60 6.84 -3.45 5.61
N ALA A 61 8.02 -2.88 5.86
CA ALA A 61 9.28 -3.47 5.41
C ALA A 61 9.57 -4.82 6.09
N ASN A 62 9.30 -4.93 7.39
CA ASN A 62 9.44 -6.19 8.13
C ASN A 62 8.46 -7.26 7.66
N ALA A 63 7.20 -6.89 7.41
CA ALA A 63 6.22 -7.80 6.83
C ALA A 63 6.67 -8.27 5.44
N ASN A 64 7.18 -7.37 4.60
CA ASN A 64 7.65 -7.74 3.28
C ASN A 64 8.85 -8.70 3.34
N LYS A 65 9.74 -8.51 4.32
CA LYS A 65 10.83 -9.45 4.60
C LYS A 65 10.30 -10.84 5.03
N LEU A 66 9.20 -10.89 5.78
CA LEU A 66 8.56 -12.14 6.22
C LEU A 66 7.87 -12.89 5.08
N TYR A 67 7.03 -12.18 4.30
CA TYR A 67 6.21 -12.78 3.24
C TYR A 67 6.94 -12.89 1.88
N GLY A 68 8.01 -12.14 1.69
CA GLY A 68 8.92 -12.20 0.54
C GLY A 68 8.46 -11.43 -0.71
N VAL A 69 7.19 -11.04 -0.79
CA VAL A 69 6.64 -10.30 -1.94
C VAL A 69 5.76 -9.15 -1.46
N GLY A 70 6.00 -7.98 -2.03
CA GLY A 70 5.24 -6.76 -1.74
C GLY A 70 5.02 -5.93 -2.99
N VAL A 71 3.95 -5.13 -2.95
CA VAL A 71 3.61 -4.13 -3.97
C VAL A 71 3.48 -2.78 -3.28
N LYS A 72 4.07 -1.74 -3.88
CA LYS A 72 4.13 -0.42 -3.27
C LYS A 72 3.60 0.64 -4.22
N CYS A 73 2.60 1.38 -3.75
CA CYS A 73 2.12 2.60 -4.37
C CYS A 73 3.11 3.76 -4.11
N ALA A 74 3.13 4.75 -5.02
CA ALA A 74 4.03 5.88 -4.89
C ALA A 74 3.68 6.74 -3.66
N THR A 75 4.71 7.23 -2.96
CA THR A 75 4.57 7.99 -1.71
C THR A 75 5.34 9.30 -1.79
N ILE A 76 4.84 10.34 -1.14
CA ILE A 76 5.52 11.62 -1.02
C ILE A 76 6.76 11.47 -0.13
N THR A 77 7.89 12.01 -0.57
CA THR A 77 9.00 12.34 0.33
C THR A 77 8.88 13.83 0.66
N PRO A 78 8.47 14.21 1.88
CA PRO A 78 8.12 15.59 2.18
C PRO A 78 9.36 16.49 2.16
N ASN A 79 9.25 17.63 1.49
CA ASN A 79 10.19 18.74 1.58
C ASN A 79 9.54 19.91 2.34
N LYS A 80 10.27 21.01 2.52
CA LYS A 80 9.75 22.20 3.22
C LYS A 80 8.44 22.74 2.64
N GLN A 81 8.24 22.63 1.32
CA GLN A 81 7.00 23.09 0.68
C GLN A 81 5.83 22.18 1.05
N ARG A 82 6.02 20.85 0.98
CA ARG A 82 4.97 19.88 1.32
C ARG A 82 4.55 19.92 2.78
N MET A 83 5.43 20.35 3.69
CA MET A 83 5.07 20.59 5.10
C MET A 83 4.07 21.75 5.32
N ALA A 84 3.90 22.65 4.35
CA ALA A 84 2.89 23.71 4.45
C ALA A 84 1.53 23.25 3.90
N GLU A 85 1.50 22.17 3.12
CA GLU A 85 0.31 21.60 2.49
C GLU A 85 -0.38 20.55 3.39
N TYR A 86 0.35 19.98 4.35
CA TYR A 86 -0.06 18.90 5.26
C TYR A 86 0.37 19.20 6.69
#